data_AF-A0A6I8NRM7-F1
#
_entry.id   AF-A0A6I8NRM7-F1
#
_cell.length_a   1.000
_cell.length_b   1.000
_cell.length_c   1.000
_cell.angle_alpha   90.00
_cell.angle_beta   90.00
_cell.angle_gamma   90.00
#
_symmetry.space_group_name_H-M   'P 1'
#
loop_
_entity.id
_entity.type
_entity.pdbx_description
1 polymer ?
#
loop_
_entity_poly.entity_id
_entity_poly.type
_entity_poly.pdbx_seq_one_letter_code
_entity_poly.pdbx_strand_id
1 'polypeptide(L)'
;MPSEIILKIFSFLDPVSLLCIGCVNKRFYHLANDNMIWFRAYTAFFSPKISKWKTNPDEKISVQDKDIGYWKKDYIMKRIEAGKRMAIQFVKPINCYTGLPFKTKEAIKVSGLKWVIVLKDRNGKEHIMEQTETFLNDSSITVVWYGQTWPPIGFLSAIDLCGVTPVFLDRCMVQTRNGPRRRSLIAEYCLSNLSRSKMIGSDRLIQLFHLAPGLLVGLWKQGKEMAFVMANLHCHHLLERSILGSGLVPYAAPPHNPFLDDLDPQYGLRGYQLHIDLHSGKDKYLCGTFHNLCSRKDYIQNGYLKLVIINFKKNAQHLPINKNIGIFWKTDIFEGNVQNCCVMDVTLLDEIEKPFWCFSSPFTIYPVSQPSDHLNNGVKNFTGSYVDPEGRVQLKLIWMDMTEEFYIVNLVLYISIKKVNWWFGTNY
;
A
#
# COMPACT_ATOMS: atom_id res chain seq x y z
N MET A 1 8.81 -38.91 -29.51
CA MET A 1 7.34 -38.96 -29.67
C MET A 1 6.91 -37.97 -30.77
N PRO A 2 5.99 -38.36 -31.67
CA PRO A 2 5.40 -37.48 -32.68
C PRO A 2 4.66 -36.28 -32.07
N SER A 3 4.60 -35.16 -32.79
CA SER A 3 4.03 -33.91 -32.29
C SER A 3 2.52 -34.02 -32.02
N GLU A 4 1.83 -34.86 -32.79
CA GLU A 4 0.40 -35.14 -32.69
C GLU A 4 0.06 -35.84 -31.36
N ILE A 5 0.91 -36.79 -30.94
CA ILE A 5 0.74 -37.49 -29.66
C ILE A 5 1.04 -36.53 -28.51
N ILE A 6 2.05 -35.68 -28.63
CA ILE A 6 2.39 -34.67 -27.61
C ILE A 6 1.26 -33.65 -27.46
N LEU A 7 0.68 -33.16 -28.57
CA LEU A 7 -0.48 -32.25 -28.53
C LEU A 7 -1.70 -32.91 -27.88
N LYS A 8 -1.93 -34.20 -28.15
CA LYS A 8 -2.99 -34.96 -27.49
C LYS A 8 -2.76 -35.03 -25.98
N ILE A 9 -1.53 -35.29 -25.53
CA ILE A 9 -1.17 -35.26 -24.10
C ILE A 9 -1.39 -33.85 -23.52
N PHE A 10 -0.90 -32.80 -24.19
CA PHE A 10 -1.03 -31.42 -23.74
C PHE A 10 -2.50 -30.98 -23.64
N SER A 11 -3.38 -31.52 -24.48
CA SER A 11 -4.82 -31.19 -24.44
C SER A 11 -5.54 -31.64 -23.17
N PHE A 12 -4.95 -32.55 -22.37
CA PHE A 12 -5.47 -32.98 -21.07
C PHE A 12 -4.94 -32.16 -19.89
N LEU A 13 -3.95 -31.30 -20.13
CA LEU A 13 -3.30 -30.53 -19.07
C LEU A 13 -4.07 -29.25 -18.76
N ASP A 14 -4.02 -28.85 -17.50
CA ASP A 14 -4.57 -27.57 -17.07
C ASP A 14 -3.68 -26.39 -17.56
N PRO A 15 -4.24 -25.16 -17.62
CA PRO A 15 -3.49 -23.99 -18.07
C PRO A 15 -2.18 -23.71 -17.32
N VAL A 16 -2.07 -24.04 -16.04
CA VAL A 16 -0.83 -23.83 -15.26
C VAL A 16 0.24 -24.79 -15.75
N SER A 17 -0.10 -26.07 -15.85
CA SER A 17 0.80 -27.12 -16.35
C SER A 17 1.27 -26.84 -17.78
N LEU A 18 0.39 -26.33 -18.65
CA LEU A 18 0.74 -25.91 -20.00
C LEU A 18 1.76 -24.77 -20.03
N LEU A 19 1.66 -23.79 -19.14
CA LEU A 19 2.67 -22.74 -19.02
C LEU A 19 4.02 -23.29 -18.57
N CYS A 20 4.03 -24.17 -17.56
CA CYS A 20 5.25 -24.79 -17.04
C CYS A 20 5.98 -25.61 -18.10
N ILE A 21 5.24 -26.42 -18.87
CA ILE A 21 5.81 -27.24 -19.96
C ILE A 21 6.40 -26.38 -21.07
N GLY A 22 5.80 -25.22 -21.36
CA GLY A 22 6.34 -24.26 -22.31
C GLY A 22 7.73 -23.73 -21.92
N CYS A 23 8.12 -23.82 -20.65
CA CYS A 23 9.45 -23.41 -20.17
C CYS A 23 10.52 -24.50 -20.28
N VAL A 24 10.16 -25.73 -20.66
CA VAL A 24 11.10 -26.88 -20.66
C VAL A 24 12.04 -26.85 -21.86
N ASN A 25 11.52 -26.65 -23.07
CA ASN A 25 12.32 -26.55 -24.28
C ASN A 25 11.54 -25.84 -25.42
N LYS A 26 12.26 -25.43 -26.48
CA LYS A 26 11.68 -24.72 -27.63
C LYS A 26 10.54 -25.49 -28.30
N ARG A 27 10.67 -26.81 -28.48
CA ARG A 27 9.63 -27.65 -29.11
C ARG A 27 8.35 -27.64 -28.29
N PHE A 28 8.47 -27.79 -26.97
CA PHE A 28 7.34 -27.75 -26.05
C PHE A 28 6.73 -26.36 -25.93
N TYR A 29 7.54 -25.30 -26.02
CA TYR A 29 7.04 -23.93 -26.11
C TYR A 29 6.10 -23.74 -27.30
N HIS A 30 6.52 -24.19 -28.50
CA HIS A 30 5.68 -24.08 -29.70
C HIS A 30 4.40 -24.91 -29.58
N LEU A 31 4.51 -26.18 -29.15
CA LEU A 31 3.34 -27.07 -29.01
C LEU A 31 2.39 -26.65 -27.89
N ALA A 32 2.90 -26.10 -26.78
CA ALA A 32 2.07 -25.60 -25.68
C ALA A 32 1.37 -24.28 -26.02
N ASN A 33 1.78 -23.58 -27.08
CA ASN A 33 1.10 -22.37 -27.58
C ASN A 33 0.06 -22.67 -28.68
N ASP A 34 -0.29 -23.95 -28.87
CA ASP A 34 -1.30 -24.35 -29.86
C ASP A 34 -2.67 -23.71 -29.59
N ASN A 35 -3.21 -23.05 -30.61
CA ASN A 35 -4.43 -22.27 -30.51
C ASN A 35 -5.68 -23.12 -30.19
N MET A 36 -5.71 -24.39 -30.61
CA MET A 36 -6.84 -25.28 -30.36
C MET A 36 -6.92 -25.67 -28.88
N ILE A 37 -5.78 -25.92 -28.23
CA ILE A 37 -5.73 -26.24 -26.79
C ILE A 37 -6.25 -25.05 -25.97
N TRP A 38 -5.75 -23.84 -26.25
CA TRP A 38 -6.15 -22.64 -25.52
C TRP A 38 -7.60 -22.20 -25.81
N PHE A 39 -8.09 -22.38 -27.04
CA PHE A 39 -9.48 -22.11 -27.37
C PHE A 39 -10.47 -23.05 -26.64
N ARG A 40 -10.09 -24.33 -26.48
CA ARG A 40 -10.87 -25.27 -25.64
C ARG A 40 -10.89 -24.84 -24.18
N ALA A 41 -9.74 -24.47 -23.61
CA ALA A 41 -9.68 -23.96 -22.24
C ALA A 41 -10.51 -22.67 -22.06
N TYR A 42 -10.49 -21.79 -23.06
CA TYR A 42 -11.27 -20.56 -23.10
C TYR A 42 -12.77 -20.81 -23.08
N THR A 43 -13.27 -21.63 -24.00
CA THR A 43 -14.70 -21.95 -24.11
C THR A 43 -15.21 -22.70 -22.88
N ALA A 44 -14.45 -23.66 -22.35
CA ALA A 44 -14.79 -24.38 -21.12
C ALA A 44 -14.98 -23.45 -19.91
N PHE A 45 -14.16 -22.41 -19.77
CA PHE A 45 -14.20 -21.52 -18.61
C PHE A 45 -15.21 -20.36 -18.76
N PHE A 46 -15.24 -19.70 -19.92
CA PHE A 46 -16.02 -18.48 -20.13
C PHE A 46 -17.37 -18.70 -20.82
N SER A 47 -17.60 -19.87 -21.43
CA SER A 47 -18.82 -20.13 -22.19
C SER A 47 -19.31 -21.58 -22.03
N PRO A 48 -19.65 -22.03 -20.80
CA PRO A 48 -20.09 -23.40 -20.56
C PRO A 48 -21.40 -23.76 -21.28
N LYS A 49 -22.24 -22.77 -21.65
CA LYS A 49 -23.47 -22.96 -22.44
C LYS A 49 -23.20 -23.32 -23.91
N ILE A 50 -21.97 -23.14 -24.39
CA ILE A 50 -21.49 -23.40 -25.76
C ILE A 50 -20.85 -24.80 -25.86
N SER A 51 -20.92 -25.62 -24.81
CA SER A 51 -20.29 -26.96 -24.74
C SER A 51 -20.87 -28.03 -25.69
N LYS A 52 -21.91 -27.71 -26.48
CA LYS A 52 -22.47 -28.59 -27.53
C LYS A 52 -21.97 -28.20 -28.93
N TRP A 53 -20.67 -28.02 -29.14
CA TRP A 53 -20.13 -27.73 -30.47
C TRP A 53 -19.61 -29.01 -31.10
N LYS A 54 -20.47 -29.64 -31.93
CA LYS A 54 -20.01 -30.57 -32.96
C LYS A 54 -19.15 -29.76 -33.93
N THR A 55 -18.04 -30.37 -34.30
CA THR A 55 -16.88 -29.74 -34.93
C THR A 55 -17.19 -29.34 -36.37
N ASN A 56 -17.65 -28.11 -36.60
CA ASN A 56 -17.71 -27.57 -37.95
C ASN A 56 -16.28 -27.29 -38.47
N PRO A 57 -15.95 -27.69 -39.71
CA PRO A 57 -14.63 -27.48 -40.28
C PRO A 57 -14.30 -25.99 -40.47
N ASP A 58 -15.29 -25.15 -40.78
CA ASP A 58 -15.08 -23.72 -41.08
C ASP A 58 -14.61 -22.89 -39.88
N GLU A 59 -14.95 -23.30 -38.64
CA GLU A 59 -14.51 -22.63 -37.42
C GLU A 59 -13.15 -23.12 -36.91
N LYS A 60 -12.73 -24.34 -37.27
CA LYS A 60 -11.36 -24.80 -37.03
C LYS A 60 -10.36 -23.97 -37.82
N ILE A 61 -10.73 -23.60 -39.05
CA ILE A 61 -9.94 -22.76 -39.94
C ILE A 61 -9.80 -21.36 -39.32
N SER A 62 -10.90 -20.74 -38.87
CA SER A 62 -10.86 -19.40 -38.24
C SER A 62 -10.10 -19.32 -36.90
N VAL A 63 -9.97 -20.43 -36.16
CA VAL A 63 -9.16 -20.53 -34.94
C VAL A 63 -7.68 -20.73 -35.24
N GLN A 64 -7.36 -21.43 -36.34
CA GLN A 64 -6.00 -21.71 -36.80
C GLN A 64 -5.39 -20.57 -37.63
N ASP A 65 -6.22 -19.75 -38.28
CA ASP A 65 -5.80 -18.56 -39.05
C ASP A 65 -5.20 -17.45 -38.17
N LYS A 66 -5.31 -17.57 -36.84
CA LYS A 66 -4.73 -16.63 -35.89
C LYS A 66 -3.29 -16.99 -35.56
N ASP A 67 -2.49 -15.96 -35.27
CA ASP A 67 -1.10 -16.12 -34.82
C ASP A 67 -0.97 -17.13 -33.67
N ILE A 68 0.14 -17.87 -33.67
CA ILE A 68 0.46 -18.85 -32.63
C ILE A 68 0.41 -18.18 -31.25
N GLY A 69 -0.37 -18.76 -30.33
CA GLY A 69 -0.52 -18.26 -28.96
C GLY A 69 -1.49 -17.08 -28.81
N TYR A 70 -2.25 -16.71 -29.84
CA TYR A 70 -3.31 -15.71 -29.74
C TYR A 70 -4.30 -16.06 -28.62
N TRP A 71 -4.84 -17.29 -28.62
CA TRP A 71 -5.85 -17.71 -27.66
C TRP A 71 -5.29 -17.86 -26.24
N LYS A 72 -3.99 -18.15 -26.11
CA LYS A 72 -3.29 -18.10 -24.83
C LYS A 72 -3.30 -16.70 -24.24
N LYS A 73 -2.96 -15.69 -25.05
CA LYS A 73 -2.97 -14.28 -24.63
C LYS A 73 -4.37 -13.82 -24.24
N ASP A 74 -5.38 -14.10 -25.07
CA ASP A 74 -6.78 -13.72 -24.79
C ASP A 74 -7.33 -14.40 -23.53
N TYR A 75 -7.04 -15.69 -23.34
CA TYR A 75 -7.42 -16.44 -22.14
C TYR A 75 -6.84 -15.81 -20.87
N ILE A 76 -5.52 -15.56 -20.86
CA ILE A 76 -4.82 -14.97 -19.72
C ILE A 76 -5.36 -13.56 -19.44
N MET A 77 -5.53 -12.74 -20.47
CA MET A 77 -6.04 -11.37 -20.35
C MET A 77 -7.44 -11.35 -19.72
N LYS A 78 -8.37 -12.16 -20.23
CA LYS A 78 -9.73 -12.23 -19.67
C LYS A 78 -9.79 -12.81 -18.27
N ARG A 79 -8.92 -13.76 -17.92
CA ARG A 79 -8.78 -14.27 -16.53
C ARG A 79 -8.35 -13.16 -15.58
N ILE A 80 -7.36 -12.38 -15.99
CA ILE A 80 -6.88 -11.21 -15.24
C ILE A 80 -8.00 -10.18 -15.08
N GLU A 81 -8.72 -9.84 -16.15
CA GLU A 81 -9.82 -8.87 -16.10
C GLU A 81 -10.99 -9.34 -15.22
N ALA A 82 -11.31 -10.63 -15.23
CA ALA A 82 -12.30 -11.21 -14.34
C ALA A 82 -11.85 -11.10 -12.86
N GLY A 83 -10.58 -11.41 -12.57
CA GLY A 83 -10.00 -11.24 -11.23
C GLY A 83 -10.00 -9.78 -10.76
N LYS A 84 -9.61 -8.85 -11.63
CA LYS A 84 -9.66 -7.40 -11.37
C LYS A 84 -11.07 -6.92 -11.04
N ARG A 85 -12.06 -7.29 -11.86
CA ARG A 85 -13.46 -6.93 -11.64
C ARG A 85 -13.99 -7.47 -10.32
N MET A 86 -13.67 -8.71 -10.00
CA MET A 86 -14.05 -9.33 -8.72
C MET A 86 -13.45 -8.55 -7.55
N ALA A 87 -12.15 -8.27 -7.58
CA ALA A 87 -11.47 -7.51 -6.52
C ALA A 87 -12.08 -6.12 -6.32
N ILE A 88 -12.35 -5.38 -7.39
CA ILE A 88 -12.98 -4.05 -7.33
C ILE A 88 -14.38 -4.11 -6.70
N GLN A 89 -15.17 -5.16 -6.95
CA GLN A 89 -16.51 -5.29 -6.35
C GLN A 89 -16.47 -5.34 -4.82
N PHE A 90 -15.41 -5.88 -4.21
CA PHE A 90 -15.26 -5.92 -2.75
C PHE A 90 -14.83 -4.57 -2.15
N VAL A 91 -14.30 -3.66 -2.97
CA VAL A 91 -13.82 -2.33 -2.54
C VAL A 91 -14.90 -1.26 -2.67
N LYS A 92 -15.95 -1.51 -3.46
CA LYS A 92 -17.11 -0.62 -3.62
C LYS A 92 -17.82 -0.21 -2.32
N PRO A 93 -18.07 -1.08 -1.33
CA PRO A 93 -18.70 -0.65 -0.09
C PRO A 93 -17.71 0.19 0.74
N ILE A 94 -18.01 1.49 0.86
CA ILE A 94 -17.23 2.45 1.64
C ILE A 94 -17.84 2.57 3.04
N ASN A 95 -16.99 2.61 4.06
CA ASN A 95 -17.38 2.92 5.43
C ASN A 95 -17.53 4.45 5.58
N CYS A 96 -18.73 4.93 5.94
CA CYS A 96 -19.00 6.36 6.14
C CYS A 96 -18.12 7.00 7.23
N TYR A 97 -17.69 6.22 8.25
CA TYR A 97 -16.90 6.75 9.36
C TYR A 97 -15.41 6.96 9.02
N THR A 98 -14.88 6.21 8.06
CA THR A 98 -13.46 6.28 7.67
C THR A 98 -13.26 6.71 6.22
N GLY A 99 -14.30 6.71 5.39
CA GLY A 99 -14.23 6.88 3.94
C GLY A 99 -13.41 5.80 3.24
N LEU A 100 -13.17 4.65 3.90
CA LEU A 100 -12.34 3.56 3.40
C LEU A 100 -13.15 2.30 3.06
N PRO A 101 -12.61 1.40 2.23
CA PRO A 101 -13.32 0.18 1.83
C PRO A 101 -13.55 -0.78 3.01
N PHE A 102 -14.82 -1.14 3.23
CA PHE A 102 -15.26 -1.92 4.39
C PHE A 102 -14.70 -3.36 4.40
N LYS A 103 -14.50 -3.95 3.21
CA LYS A 103 -14.12 -5.37 3.05
C LYS A 103 -12.68 -5.56 2.57
N THR A 104 -11.78 -4.67 2.97
CA THR A 104 -10.37 -4.71 2.51
C THR A 104 -9.72 -6.07 2.80
N LYS A 105 -9.96 -6.64 3.99
CA LYS A 105 -9.41 -7.95 4.39
C LYS A 105 -9.91 -9.09 3.51
N GLU A 106 -11.22 -9.15 3.26
CA GLU A 106 -11.85 -10.16 2.42
C GLU A 106 -11.40 -10.01 0.97
N ALA A 107 -11.28 -8.77 0.49
CA ALA A 107 -10.84 -8.46 -0.86
C ALA A 107 -9.40 -8.95 -1.10
N ILE A 108 -8.50 -8.78 -0.13
CA ILE A 108 -7.11 -9.30 -0.18
C ILE A 108 -7.12 -10.84 -0.24
N LYS A 109 -7.92 -11.48 0.63
CA LYS A 109 -8.02 -12.95 0.66
C LYS A 109 -8.56 -13.52 -0.65
N VAL A 110 -9.64 -12.96 -1.16
CA VAL A 110 -10.31 -13.40 -2.40
C VAL A 110 -9.46 -13.14 -3.63
N SER A 111 -8.76 -12.01 -3.69
CA SER A 111 -7.84 -11.70 -4.80
C SER A 111 -6.52 -12.49 -4.73
N GLY A 112 -6.25 -13.16 -3.61
CA GLY A 112 -4.96 -13.81 -3.36
C GLY A 112 -3.79 -12.81 -3.36
N LEU A 113 -4.07 -11.55 -3.04
CA LEU A 113 -3.08 -10.48 -3.05
C LEU A 113 -2.05 -10.70 -1.94
N LYS A 114 -0.77 -10.61 -2.32
CA LYS A 114 0.38 -10.54 -1.42
C LYS A 114 1.28 -9.40 -1.88
N TRP A 115 2.17 -8.95 -1.01
CA TRP A 115 3.20 -7.97 -1.35
C TRP A 115 4.58 -8.61 -1.33
N VAL A 116 5.41 -8.19 -2.26
CA VAL A 116 6.82 -8.57 -2.35
C VAL A 116 7.65 -7.32 -2.52
N ILE A 117 8.89 -7.38 -2.03
CA ILE A 117 9.90 -6.39 -2.37
C ILE A 117 10.86 -7.00 -3.40
N VAL A 118 11.19 -6.21 -4.42
CA VAL A 118 12.21 -6.57 -5.41
C VAL A 118 13.41 -5.65 -5.19
N LEU A 119 14.51 -6.24 -4.72
CA LEU A 119 15.77 -5.54 -4.51
C LEU A 119 16.55 -5.58 -5.82
N LYS A 120 16.82 -4.41 -6.41
CA LYS A 120 17.60 -4.27 -7.63
C LYS A 120 19.06 -4.04 -7.28
N ASP A 121 19.95 -4.86 -7.81
CA ASP A 121 21.40 -4.63 -7.79
C ASP A 121 21.78 -3.53 -8.81
N ARG A 122 22.93 -2.89 -8.62
CA ARG A 122 23.56 -1.99 -9.61
C ARG A 122 23.88 -2.70 -10.92
N ASN A 123 24.05 -4.02 -10.87
CA ASN A 123 24.27 -4.87 -12.05
C ASN A 123 22.96 -5.27 -12.76
N GLY A 124 21.80 -4.80 -12.29
CA GLY A 124 20.49 -5.13 -12.86
C GLY A 124 19.92 -6.49 -12.43
N LYS A 125 20.56 -7.18 -11.48
CA LYS A 125 20.04 -8.42 -10.91
C LYS A 125 18.90 -8.12 -9.92
N GLU A 126 17.77 -8.81 -10.08
CA GLU A 126 16.62 -8.71 -9.17
C GLU A 126 16.65 -9.81 -8.10
N HIS A 127 16.45 -9.43 -6.83
CA HIS A 127 16.25 -10.35 -5.71
C HIS A 127 14.84 -10.14 -5.15
N ILE A 128 14.01 -11.17 -5.22
CA ILE A 128 12.60 -11.10 -4.78
C ILE A 128 12.49 -11.66 -3.36
N MET A 129 11.94 -10.87 -2.44
CA MET A 129 11.65 -11.30 -1.08
C MET A 129 10.13 -11.39 -0.88
N GLU A 130 9.67 -12.55 -0.41
CA GLU A 130 8.26 -12.75 -0.04
C GLU A 130 7.97 -12.11 1.33
N GLN A 131 6.76 -11.59 1.51
CA GLN A 131 6.32 -11.06 2.81
C GLN A 131 6.36 -12.13 3.91
N THR A 132 6.77 -11.73 5.11
CA THR A 132 6.80 -12.61 6.29
C THR A 132 5.55 -12.41 7.13
N GLU A 133 5.24 -11.15 7.48
CA GLU A 133 4.11 -10.80 8.34
C GLU A 133 3.30 -9.64 7.75
N THR A 134 2.00 -9.63 8.06
CA THR A 134 1.07 -8.56 7.67
C THR A 134 0.16 -8.22 8.83
N PHE A 135 0.11 -6.95 9.18
CA PHE A 135 -0.81 -6.41 10.18
C PHE A 135 -1.84 -5.52 9.49
N LEU A 136 -3.11 -5.74 9.81
CA LEU A 136 -4.22 -4.94 9.30
C LEU A 136 -4.70 -4.00 10.41
N ASN A 137 -4.63 -2.71 10.14
CA ASN A 137 -5.17 -1.64 10.96
C ASN A 137 -6.48 -1.13 10.37
N ASP A 138 -7.08 -0.13 11.02
CA ASP A 138 -8.40 0.36 10.60
C ASP A 138 -8.30 1.17 9.30
N SER A 139 -7.16 1.86 9.10
CA SER A 139 -6.90 2.70 7.92
C SER A 139 -5.69 2.29 7.08
N SER A 140 -4.86 1.36 7.56
CA SER A 140 -3.64 0.92 6.87
C SER A 140 -3.34 -0.57 6.99
N ILE A 141 -2.38 -1.01 6.18
CA ILE A 141 -1.77 -2.34 6.24
C ILE A 141 -0.27 -2.18 6.41
N THR A 142 0.27 -2.79 7.46
CA THR A 142 1.71 -2.91 7.65
C THR A 142 2.17 -4.26 7.12
N VAL A 143 3.10 -4.25 6.17
CA VAL A 143 3.74 -5.46 5.65
C VAL A 143 5.19 -5.49 6.10
N VAL A 144 5.65 -6.63 6.62
CA VAL A 144 7.02 -6.79 7.14
C VAL A 144 7.75 -7.91 6.41
N TRP A 145 9.00 -7.64 6.07
CA TRP A 145 9.96 -8.57 5.51
C TRP A 145 11.17 -8.68 6.43
N TYR A 146 11.45 -9.90 6.88
CA TYR A 146 12.68 -10.26 7.61
C TYR A 146 13.07 -11.69 7.23
N GLY A 147 14.36 -12.02 7.32
CA GLY A 147 14.88 -13.34 6.97
C GLY A 147 16.41 -13.42 7.04
N GLN A 148 16.95 -14.64 6.92
CA GLN A 148 18.37 -14.93 7.18
C GLN A 148 19.36 -14.46 6.10
N THR A 149 18.93 -14.22 4.85
CA THR A 149 19.88 -13.86 3.75
C THR A 149 19.42 -12.63 2.99
N TRP A 150 19.94 -11.47 3.40
CA TRP A 150 19.78 -10.22 2.67
C TRP A 150 20.96 -9.99 1.73
N PRO A 151 20.73 -9.52 0.49
CA PRO A 151 21.85 -9.02 -0.33
C PRO A 151 22.48 -7.80 0.36
N PRO A 152 23.81 -7.64 0.31
CA PRO A 152 24.44 -6.53 1.01
C PRO A 152 23.98 -5.18 0.44
N ILE A 153 23.64 -4.25 1.32
CA ILE A 153 23.03 -2.96 0.96
C ILE A 153 23.88 -2.15 -0.03
N GLY A 154 25.21 -2.30 0.01
CA GLY A 154 26.15 -1.60 -0.88
C GLY A 154 25.99 -1.96 -2.36
N PHE A 155 25.50 -3.17 -2.66
CA PHE A 155 25.23 -3.60 -4.04
C PHE A 155 23.86 -3.13 -4.53
N LEU A 156 22.93 -2.83 -3.62
CA LEU A 156 21.58 -2.45 -4.01
C LEU A 156 21.50 -1.01 -4.52
N SER A 157 20.67 -0.81 -5.54
CA SER A 157 20.38 0.50 -6.14
C SER A 157 18.99 1.00 -5.75
N ALA A 158 17.99 0.11 -5.80
CA ALA A 158 16.59 0.44 -5.52
C ALA A 158 15.83 -0.73 -4.89
N ILE A 159 14.74 -0.41 -4.22
CA ILE A 159 13.71 -1.33 -3.74
C ILE A 159 12.42 -1.02 -4.47
N ASP A 160 11.84 -2.01 -5.13
CA ASP A 160 10.48 -1.90 -5.67
C ASP A 160 9.51 -2.61 -4.75
N LEU A 161 8.47 -1.92 -4.31
CA LEU A 161 7.34 -2.54 -3.63
C LEU A 161 6.29 -2.94 -4.66
N CYS A 162 5.96 -4.23 -4.71
CA CYS A 162 5.02 -4.77 -5.68
C CYS A 162 3.86 -5.51 -5.01
N GLY A 163 2.64 -5.25 -5.48
CA GLY A 163 1.50 -6.13 -5.28
C GLY A 163 1.60 -7.35 -6.21
N VAL A 164 1.31 -8.53 -5.68
CA VAL A 164 1.43 -9.81 -6.38
C VAL A 164 0.11 -10.55 -6.31
N THR A 165 -0.43 -10.86 -7.48
CA THR A 165 -1.71 -11.59 -7.62
C THR A 165 -1.53 -12.83 -8.48
N PRO A 166 -2.21 -13.95 -8.17
CA PRO A 166 -2.23 -15.11 -9.04
C PRO A 166 -2.94 -14.80 -10.36
N VAL A 167 -2.35 -15.20 -11.49
CA VAL A 167 -2.95 -15.04 -12.83
C VAL A 167 -4.19 -15.92 -12.98
N PHE A 168 -4.15 -17.11 -12.38
CA PHE A 168 -5.26 -18.04 -12.37
C PHE A 168 -5.83 -18.16 -10.95
N LEU A 169 -6.80 -17.30 -10.64
CA LEU A 169 -7.67 -17.48 -9.48
C LEU A 169 -8.58 -18.68 -9.78
N ASP A 170 -8.32 -19.82 -9.15
CA ASP A 170 -9.20 -20.98 -9.26
C ASP A 170 -10.49 -20.74 -8.47
N ARG A 171 -11.62 -21.27 -8.96
CA ARG A 171 -12.91 -21.22 -8.25
C ARG A 171 -12.82 -21.86 -6.87
N CYS A 172 -11.86 -22.75 -6.65
CA CYS A 172 -11.65 -23.47 -5.41
C CYS A 172 -10.72 -22.77 -4.39
N MET A 173 -10.26 -21.53 -4.60
CA MET A 173 -9.51 -20.75 -3.60
C MET A 173 -8.22 -21.42 -3.08
N VAL A 174 -7.69 -22.45 -3.75
CA VAL A 174 -6.40 -23.06 -3.38
C VAL A 174 -5.29 -22.30 -4.08
N GLN A 175 -4.57 -21.46 -3.33
CA GLN A 175 -3.39 -20.77 -3.82
C GLN A 175 -2.29 -21.79 -4.11
N THR A 176 -1.98 -22.05 -5.37
CA THR A 176 -0.80 -22.83 -5.72
C THR A 176 0.45 -22.03 -5.35
N ARG A 177 1.28 -22.57 -4.46
CA ARG A 177 2.47 -21.89 -3.91
C ARG A 177 3.39 -21.36 -5.02
N ASN A 178 3.47 -22.04 -6.17
CA ASN A 178 4.36 -21.69 -7.29
C ASN A 178 3.61 -21.38 -8.59
N GLY A 179 2.32 -21.02 -8.54
CA GLY A 179 1.55 -20.66 -9.73
C GLY A 179 2.06 -19.38 -10.41
N PRO A 180 1.67 -19.11 -11.66
CA PRO A 180 2.01 -17.88 -12.36
C PRO A 180 1.39 -16.68 -11.64
N ARG A 181 2.23 -15.72 -11.28
CA ARG A 181 1.83 -14.50 -10.57
C ARG A 181 2.09 -13.26 -11.42
N ARG A 182 1.23 -12.27 -11.29
CA ARG A 182 1.40 -10.93 -11.86
C ARG A 182 1.92 -9.99 -10.78
N ARG A 183 2.93 -9.19 -11.14
CA ARG A 183 3.41 -8.07 -10.32
C ARG A 183 2.75 -6.77 -10.76
N SER A 184 2.41 -5.93 -9.79
CA SER A 184 1.97 -4.54 -9.96
C SER A 184 2.85 -3.67 -9.09
N LEU A 185 3.64 -2.80 -9.70
CA LEU A 185 4.49 -1.85 -8.98
C LEU A 185 3.61 -0.86 -8.21
N ILE A 186 3.91 -0.67 -6.94
CA ILE A 186 3.21 0.29 -6.07
C ILE A 186 4.07 1.55 -5.90
N ALA A 187 5.35 1.36 -5.62
CA ALA A 187 6.32 2.43 -5.45
C ALA A 187 7.75 1.89 -5.66
N GLU A 188 8.61 2.75 -6.18
CA GLU A 188 10.05 2.52 -6.33
C GLU A 188 10.80 3.45 -5.38
N TYR A 189 11.78 2.89 -4.65
CA TYR A 189 12.53 3.57 -3.62
C TYR A 189 14.01 3.51 -3.93
N CYS A 190 14.64 4.69 -4.10
CA CYS A 190 16.06 4.77 -4.36
C CYS A 190 16.89 4.65 -3.07
N LEU A 191 17.81 3.68 -3.03
CA LEU A 191 18.64 3.40 -1.85
C LEU A 191 19.89 4.27 -1.75
N SER A 192 20.30 4.94 -2.84
CA SER A 192 21.39 5.92 -2.80
C SER A 192 21.13 7.06 -1.80
N ASN A 193 19.85 7.25 -1.42
CA ASN A 193 19.38 8.29 -0.52
C ASN A 193 19.34 7.87 0.95
N LEU A 194 19.93 6.73 1.35
CA LEU A 194 20.08 6.32 2.75
C LEU A 194 21.17 7.15 3.46
N SER A 195 20.95 8.46 3.54
CA SER A 195 21.77 9.40 4.30
C SER A 195 21.30 9.47 5.76
N ARG A 196 22.19 9.91 6.65
CA ARG A 196 21.89 10.10 8.08
C ARG A 196 20.68 11.03 8.32
N SER A 197 20.39 11.93 7.38
CA SER A 197 19.25 12.85 7.42
C SER A 197 17.87 12.17 7.33
N LYS A 198 17.80 10.92 6.86
CA LYS A 198 16.55 10.13 6.81
C LYS A 198 16.44 9.11 7.94
N MET A 199 17.38 9.12 8.89
CA MET A 199 17.33 8.26 10.07
C MET A 199 16.22 8.76 11.00
N ILE A 200 15.25 7.90 11.28
CA ILE A 200 14.12 8.19 12.19
C ILE A 200 14.55 7.99 13.64
N GLY A 201 15.31 6.92 13.90
CA GLY A 201 15.65 6.50 15.24
C GLY A 201 16.62 5.34 15.23
N SER A 202 17.07 4.94 16.42
CA SER A 202 17.93 3.77 16.57
C SER A 202 17.70 3.13 17.92
N ASP A 203 17.86 1.81 17.98
CA ASP A 203 17.89 1.04 19.22
C ASP A 203 19.32 0.48 19.41
N ARG A 204 19.58 -0.35 20.42
CA ARG A 204 20.88 -0.96 20.72
C ARG A 204 21.47 -1.71 19.51
N LEU A 205 20.63 -2.35 18.71
CA LEU A 205 21.06 -3.23 17.62
C LEU A 205 20.92 -2.59 16.22
N ILE A 206 19.91 -1.75 16.00
CA ILE A 206 19.54 -1.29 14.67
C ILE A 206 19.47 0.23 14.54
N GLN A 207 19.57 0.71 13.31
CA GLN A 207 19.23 2.07 12.88
C GLN A 207 18.05 2.00 11.92
N LEU A 208 17.06 2.86 12.13
CA LEU A 208 15.82 2.88 11.35
C LEU A 208 15.83 4.05 10.38
N PHE A 209 15.60 3.77 9.10
CA PHE A 209 15.59 4.76 8.02
C PHE A 209 14.22 4.86 7.36
N HIS A 210 13.80 6.08 7.04
CA HIS A 210 12.59 6.36 6.27
C HIS A 210 12.90 6.47 4.77
N LEU A 211 12.15 5.74 3.95
CA LEU A 211 12.07 5.93 2.52
C LEU A 211 10.62 6.27 2.15
N ALA A 212 10.39 7.51 1.73
CA ALA A 212 9.06 7.95 1.31
C ALA A 212 8.68 7.31 -0.05
N PRO A 213 7.41 6.89 -0.24
CA PRO A 213 6.30 6.94 0.73
C PRO A 213 6.25 5.71 1.66
N GLY A 214 6.19 5.93 2.98
CA GLY A 214 5.74 4.92 3.95
C GLY A 214 6.62 3.69 4.20
N LEU A 215 7.81 3.61 3.60
CA LEU A 215 8.73 2.47 3.74
C LEU A 215 9.77 2.72 4.83
N LEU A 216 9.98 1.73 5.68
CA LEU A 216 10.96 1.69 6.74
C LEU A 216 12.00 0.61 6.44
N VAL A 217 13.27 0.96 6.60
CA VAL A 217 14.39 0.03 6.46
C VAL A 217 15.18 0.03 7.76
N GLY A 218 15.26 -1.12 8.42
CA GLY A 218 16.11 -1.34 9.58
C GLY A 218 17.47 -1.88 9.14
N LEU A 219 18.55 -1.20 9.50
CA LEU A 219 19.92 -1.65 9.26
C LEU A 219 20.60 -2.02 10.58
N TRP A 220 21.37 -3.09 10.60
CA TRP A 220 22.22 -3.44 11.74
C TRP A 220 23.29 -2.38 11.95
N LYS A 221 23.52 -1.98 13.21
CA LYS A 221 24.61 -1.06 13.56
C LYS A 221 25.98 -1.65 13.24
N GLN A 222 26.12 -2.96 13.42
CA GLN A 222 27.31 -3.72 13.07
C GLN A 222 27.15 -4.27 11.65
N GLY A 223 28.09 -3.99 10.76
CA GLY A 223 28.09 -4.50 9.38
C GLY A 223 27.21 -3.72 8.37
N LYS A 224 26.29 -2.84 8.83
CA LYS A 224 25.35 -2.09 7.98
C LYS A 224 24.51 -2.98 7.04
N GLU A 225 24.29 -4.23 7.42
CA GLU A 225 23.41 -5.14 6.69
C GLU A 225 21.94 -4.82 6.97
N MET A 226 21.05 -5.26 6.07
CA MET A 226 19.61 -5.08 6.26
C MET A 226 19.10 -6.08 7.29
N ALA A 227 18.35 -5.59 8.27
CA ALA A 227 17.71 -6.42 9.29
C ALA A 227 16.28 -6.78 8.86
N PHE A 228 15.49 -5.75 8.55
CA PHE A 228 14.11 -5.89 8.11
C PHE A 228 13.70 -4.71 7.23
N VAL A 229 12.62 -4.91 6.49
CA VAL A 229 11.89 -3.87 5.76
C VAL A 229 10.45 -3.88 6.24
N MET A 230 9.85 -2.72 6.43
CA MET A 230 8.45 -2.57 6.81
C MET A 230 7.79 -1.53 5.91
N ALA A 231 6.72 -1.88 5.22
CA ALA A 231 5.95 -0.96 4.39
C ALA A 231 4.60 -0.68 5.05
N ASN A 232 4.28 0.61 5.17
CA ASN A 232 2.99 1.05 5.67
C ASN A 232 2.14 1.54 4.50
N LEU A 233 1.03 0.86 4.26
CA LEU A 233 0.20 1.02 3.08
C LEU A 233 -1.20 1.44 3.50
N HIS A 234 -1.52 2.70 3.26
CA HIS A 234 -2.86 3.22 3.50
C HIS A 234 -3.90 2.49 2.64
N CYS A 235 -5.06 2.16 3.22
CA CYS A 235 -6.11 1.38 2.55
C CYS A 235 -6.76 2.12 1.37
N HIS A 236 -6.66 3.45 1.32
CA HIS A 236 -7.15 4.25 0.19
C HIS A 236 -6.48 3.83 -1.13
N HIS A 237 -7.29 3.35 -2.07
CA HIS A 237 -6.87 2.81 -3.37
C HIS A 237 -5.81 1.69 -3.32
N LEU A 238 -5.66 1.00 -2.18
CA LEU A 238 -4.60 0.02 -2.00
C LEU A 238 -4.74 -1.16 -2.97
N LEU A 239 -5.96 -1.67 -3.16
CA LEU A 239 -6.22 -2.79 -4.06
C LEU A 239 -6.00 -2.38 -5.51
N GLU A 240 -6.44 -1.19 -5.90
CA GLU A 240 -6.23 -0.65 -7.23
C GLU A 240 -4.74 -0.53 -7.54
N ARG A 241 -3.96 0.05 -6.61
CA ARG A 241 -2.50 0.18 -6.72
C ARG A 241 -1.80 -1.17 -6.79
N SER A 242 -2.31 -2.17 -6.08
CA SER A 242 -1.70 -3.50 -5.99
C SER A 242 -2.10 -4.47 -7.11
N ILE A 243 -3.16 -4.18 -7.87
CA ILE A 243 -3.72 -5.12 -8.86
C ILE A 243 -3.80 -4.50 -10.27
N LEU A 244 -4.17 -3.23 -10.39
CA LEU A 244 -4.45 -2.60 -11.69
C LEU A 244 -3.19 -2.15 -12.42
N GLY A 245 -2.14 -1.84 -11.69
CA GLY A 245 -0.84 -1.42 -12.22
C GLY A 245 -0.12 -2.51 -13.02
N SER A 246 1.03 -2.13 -13.55
CA SER A 246 1.92 -3.03 -14.31
C SER A 246 3.17 -3.34 -13.50
N GLY A 247 3.97 -4.30 -13.93
CA GLY A 247 5.22 -4.64 -13.22
C GLY A 247 6.28 -3.53 -13.25
N LEU A 248 6.14 -2.54 -14.14
CA LEU A 248 7.13 -1.47 -14.34
C LEU A 248 6.58 -0.07 -14.06
N VAL A 249 5.27 0.11 -14.14
CA VAL A 249 4.61 1.41 -14.02
C VAL A 249 3.52 1.31 -12.94
N PRO A 250 3.57 2.18 -11.92
CA PRO A 250 2.54 2.25 -10.89
C PRO A 250 1.16 2.57 -11.47
N TYR A 251 0.12 2.15 -10.76
CA TYR A 251 -1.24 2.54 -11.13
C TYR A 251 -1.44 4.05 -10.92
N ALA A 252 -1.89 4.73 -11.97
CA ALA A 252 -2.38 6.10 -11.89
C ALA A 252 -3.91 6.09 -11.80
N ALA A 253 -4.45 6.70 -10.75
CA ALA A 253 -5.89 6.90 -10.62
C ALA A 253 -6.40 7.85 -11.73
N PRO A 254 -7.67 7.72 -12.16
CA PRO A 254 -8.26 8.68 -13.08
C PRO A 254 -8.20 10.10 -12.50
N PRO A 255 -8.04 11.14 -13.35
CA PRO A 255 -7.98 12.51 -12.88
C PRO A 255 -9.26 12.87 -12.12
N HIS A 256 -9.09 13.56 -11.00
CA HIS A 256 -10.23 14.11 -10.25
C HIS A 256 -10.89 15.20 -11.08
N ASN A 257 -12.21 15.14 -11.17
CA ASN A 257 -13.01 16.24 -11.70
C ASN A 257 -13.44 17.10 -10.51
N PRO A 258 -13.08 18.39 -10.48
CA PRO A 258 -13.42 19.24 -9.37
C PRO A 258 -14.94 19.33 -9.22
N PHE A 259 -15.39 19.34 -7.97
CA PHE A 259 -16.77 19.65 -7.67
C PHE A 259 -16.93 21.16 -7.81
N LEU A 260 -17.70 21.61 -8.78
CA LEU A 260 -18.05 23.02 -8.90
C LEU A 260 -19.25 23.25 -7.99
N ASP A 261 -19.04 24.03 -6.92
CA ASP A 261 -20.13 24.65 -6.18
C ASP A 261 -20.04 26.16 -6.37
N ASP A 262 -21.00 26.67 -7.13
CA ASP A 262 -21.03 28.04 -7.64
C ASP A 262 -21.61 29.01 -6.59
N LEU A 263 -22.15 28.49 -5.48
CA LEU A 263 -23.03 29.24 -4.59
C LEU A 263 -22.37 29.63 -3.25
N ASP A 264 -21.45 28.84 -2.70
CA ASP A 264 -20.78 29.15 -1.43
C ASP A 264 -19.33 29.68 -1.60
N PRO A 265 -19.04 30.95 -1.25
CA PRO A 265 -17.68 31.49 -1.27
C PRO A 265 -16.72 30.87 -0.23
N GLN A 266 -17.19 29.97 0.64
CA GLN A 266 -16.42 29.21 1.62
C GLN A 266 -16.34 27.71 1.29
N TYR A 267 -16.80 27.31 0.10
CA TYR A 267 -16.79 25.93 -0.36
C TYR A 267 -15.40 25.30 -0.33
N GLY A 268 -15.24 24.17 0.36
CA GLY A 268 -13.93 23.55 0.56
C GLY A 268 -13.11 24.12 1.72
N LEU A 269 -13.68 24.98 2.58
CA LEU A 269 -13.07 25.40 3.86
C LEU A 269 -13.75 24.76 5.09
N ARG A 270 -14.83 24.01 4.90
CA ARG A 270 -15.68 23.46 5.98
C ARG A 270 -16.01 21.99 5.70
N GLY A 271 -16.65 21.35 6.68
CA GLY A 271 -17.22 20.01 6.52
C GLY A 271 -16.20 18.87 6.49
N TYR A 272 -14.93 19.11 6.80
CA TYR A 272 -13.93 18.05 6.77
C TYR A 272 -14.09 17.08 7.93
N GLN A 273 -13.78 15.81 7.68
CA GLN A 273 -13.71 14.76 8.70
C GLN A 273 -12.33 14.12 8.69
N LEU A 274 -11.67 14.10 9.85
CA LEU A 274 -10.34 13.50 10.01
C LEU A 274 -10.46 12.20 10.78
N HIS A 275 -9.94 11.12 10.21
CA HIS A 275 -9.63 9.90 10.92
C HIS A 275 -8.10 9.77 11.05
N ILE A 276 -7.62 9.50 12.27
CA ILE A 276 -6.20 9.32 12.57
C ILE A 276 -5.98 8.03 13.37
N ASP A 277 -4.99 7.25 12.96
CA ASP A 277 -4.52 6.06 13.69
C ASP A 277 -3.00 6.22 13.94
N LEU A 278 -2.59 6.03 15.19
CA LEU A 278 -1.18 5.94 15.59
C LEU A 278 -0.91 4.52 16.03
N HIS A 279 0.03 3.85 15.38
CA HIS A 279 0.28 2.44 15.65
C HIS A 279 1.74 2.03 15.40
N SER A 280 2.03 0.78 15.73
CA SER A 280 3.34 0.13 15.60
C SER A 280 3.14 -1.31 15.15
N GLY A 281 2.83 -1.49 13.86
CA GLY A 281 2.38 -2.78 13.33
C GLY A 281 1.09 -3.26 13.99
N LYS A 282 1.19 -4.11 15.01
CA LYS A 282 0.06 -4.68 15.76
C LYS A 282 -0.41 -3.81 16.93
N ASP A 283 0.48 -3.05 17.56
CA ASP A 283 0.13 -2.23 18.72
C ASP A 283 -0.50 -0.91 18.26
N LYS A 284 -1.72 -0.65 18.73
CA LYS A 284 -2.43 0.61 18.50
C LYS A 284 -2.25 1.54 19.70
N TYR A 285 -1.85 2.78 19.43
CA TYR A 285 -1.58 3.81 20.43
C TYR A 285 -2.72 4.82 20.53
N LEU A 286 -3.30 5.19 19.39
CA LEU A 286 -4.44 6.10 19.30
C LEU A 286 -5.24 5.75 18.06
N CYS A 287 -6.57 5.72 18.18
CA CYS A 287 -7.47 5.75 17.03
C CYS A 287 -8.57 6.77 17.33
N GLY A 288 -8.74 7.75 16.46
CA GLY A 288 -9.68 8.86 16.69
C GLY A 288 -10.28 9.40 15.40
N THR A 289 -11.56 9.76 15.46
CA THR A 289 -12.28 10.42 14.36
C THR A 289 -12.84 11.75 14.83
N PHE A 290 -12.55 12.81 14.07
CA PHE A 290 -12.96 14.18 14.33
C PHE A 290 -13.83 14.69 13.19
N HIS A 291 -15.01 15.20 13.52
CA HIS A 291 -16.02 15.63 12.56
C HIS A 291 -16.14 17.15 12.53
N ASN A 292 -16.77 17.67 11.47
CA ASN A 292 -17.12 19.09 11.30
C ASN A 292 -15.90 20.03 11.44
N LEU A 293 -14.75 19.60 10.93
CA LEU A 293 -13.55 20.41 10.91
C LEU A 293 -13.73 21.55 9.90
N CYS A 294 -13.52 22.77 10.38
CA CYS A 294 -13.70 23.98 9.59
C CYS A 294 -12.49 24.89 9.74
N SER A 295 -12.18 25.59 8.67
CA SER A 295 -11.23 26.69 8.64
C SER A 295 -11.92 27.98 8.17
N ARG A 296 -11.19 29.08 8.20
CA ARG A 296 -11.63 30.39 7.70
C ARG A 296 -10.57 30.93 6.76
N LYS A 297 -10.97 31.82 5.85
CA LYS A 297 -10.03 32.49 4.93
C LYS A 297 -8.90 33.19 5.69
N ASP A 298 -9.17 33.77 6.85
CA ASP A 298 -8.16 34.45 7.67
C ASP A 298 -7.07 33.51 8.23
N TYR A 299 -7.35 32.20 8.29
CA TYR A 299 -6.39 31.17 8.71
C TYR A 299 -5.54 30.63 7.57
N ILE A 300 -5.74 31.14 6.35
CA ILE A 300 -4.88 30.85 5.21
C ILE A 300 -3.59 31.66 5.36
N GLN A 301 -2.49 30.97 5.56
CA GLN A 301 -1.17 31.59 5.75
C GLN A 301 -0.10 30.82 4.99
N ASN A 302 0.76 31.56 4.28
CA ASN A 302 1.91 31.01 3.55
C ASN A 302 1.54 29.90 2.54
N GLY A 303 0.37 30.00 1.89
CA GLY A 303 -0.08 29.00 0.91
C GLY A 303 -0.72 27.75 1.53
N TYR A 304 -1.01 27.75 2.83
CA TYR A 304 -1.64 26.63 3.52
C TYR A 304 -2.92 27.02 4.25
N LEU A 305 -3.93 26.15 4.15
CA LEU A 305 -5.15 26.15 4.94
C LEU A 305 -4.91 25.45 6.27
N LYS A 306 -5.09 26.15 7.39
CA LYS A 306 -4.91 25.58 8.74
C LYS A 306 -6.22 25.01 9.29
N LEU A 307 -6.21 23.74 9.64
CA LEU A 307 -7.27 23.06 10.41
C LEU A 307 -6.74 22.72 11.80
N VAL A 308 -7.42 23.18 12.85
CA VAL A 308 -7.08 22.89 14.25
C VAL A 308 -8.04 21.83 14.76
N ILE A 309 -7.51 20.66 15.12
CA ILE A 309 -8.31 19.49 15.50
C ILE A 309 -8.36 19.40 17.02
N ILE A 310 -7.19 19.36 17.65
CA ILE A 310 -7.03 19.44 19.10
C ILE A 310 -6.34 20.75 19.40
N ASN A 311 -6.98 21.57 20.25
CA ASN A 311 -6.46 22.87 20.61
C ASN A 311 -5.69 22.81 21.94
N PHE A 312 -4.46 23.31 21.93
CA PHE A 312 -3.63 23.46 23.13
C PHE A 312 -4.34 24.13 24.31
N LYS A 313 -5.21 25.12 24.05
CA LYS A 313 -5.91 25.87 25.10
C LYS A 313 -7.14 25.14 25.68
N LYS A 314 -7.62 24.06 25.04
CA LYS A 314 -8.85 23.35 25.41
C LYS A 314 -8.52 21.98 25.99
N ASN A 315 -8.34 21.92 27.31
CA ASN A 315 -7.96 20.68 28.01
C ASN A 315 -8.96 19.52 27.79
N ALA A 316 -10.25 19.81 27.61
CA ALA A 316 -11.27 18.79 27.32
C ALA A 316 -11.06 18.06 25.97
N GLN A 317 -10.21 18.59 25.08
CA GLN A 317 -9.89 17.97 23.80
C GLN A 317 -8.58 17.15 23.84
N HIS A 318 -7.86 17.17 24.97
CA HIS A 318 -6.60 16.46 25.09
C HIS A 318 -6.87 14.95 25.19
N LEU A 319 -6.11 14.16 24.43
CA LEU A 319 -6.31 12.72 24.35
C LEU A 319 -5.12 11.96 24.94
N PRO A 320 -5.33 11.02 25.85
CA PRO A 320 -4.27 10.12 26.28
C PRO A 320 -3.88 9.18 25.14
N ILE A 321 -2.62 8.75 25.15
CA ILE A 321 -2.07 7.73 24.27
C ILE A 321 -1.84 6.48 25.09
N ASN A 322 -2.31 5.36 24.57
CA ASN A 322 -2.14 4.07 25.21
C ASN A 322 -0.69 3.61 24.99
N LYS A 323 0.09 3.50 26.07
CA LYS A 323 1.47 2.98 26.11
C LYS A 323 2.56 3.93 25.58
N ASN A 324 3.80 3.52 25.86
CA ASN A 324 5.01 4.15 25.32
C ASN A 324 5.10 4.01 23.80
N ILE A 325 5.35 5.15 23.15
CA ILE A 325 5.41 5.24 21.69
C ILE A 325 6.74 4.67 21.18
N GLY A 326 6.67 3.66 20.31
CA GLY A 326 7.84 3.10 19.63
C GLY A 326 7.50 2.28 18.39
N ILE A 327 8.49 2.02 17.54
CA ILE A 327 8.35 1.07 16.42
C ILE A 327 8.95 -0.27 16.86
N PHE A 328 8.07 -1.25 17.07
CA PHE A 328 8.47 -2.61 17.36
C PHE A 328 8.97 -3.28 16.09
N TRP A 329 10.10 -3.96 16.19
CA TRP A 329 10.68 -4.71 15.09
C TRP A 329 11.11 -6.09 15.58
N LYS A 330 11.04 -7.04 14.66
CA LYS A 330 11.38 -8.43 14.90
C LYS A 330 12.06 -9.02 13.67
N THR A 331 12.99 -9.93 13.93
CA THR A 331 13.66 -10.80 12.97
C THR A 331 13.52 -12.25 13.45
N ASP A 332 14.12 -13.20 12.74
CA ASP A 332 14.09 -14.61 13.13
C ASP A 332 14.71 -14.87 14.52
N ILE A 333 15.64 -14.01 14.95
CA ILE A 333 16.48 -14.23 16.14
C ILE A 333 16.35 -13.10 17.16
N PHE A 334 16.20 -11.86 16.70
CA PHE A 334 16.18 -10.67 17.55
C PHE A 334 14.86 -9.92 17.45
N GLU A 335 14.51 -9.25 18.53
CA GLU A 335 13.42 -8.27 18.62
C GLU A 335 13.91 -7.02 19.34
N GLY A 336 13.23 -5.91 19.12
CA GLY A 336 13.54 -4.65 19.77
C GLY A 336 12.48 -3.59 19.53
N ASN A 337 12.72 -2.41 20.08
CA ASN A 337 11.78 -1.30 19.98
C ASN A 337 12.53 0.03 19.83
N VAL A 338 12.27 0.72 18.72
CA VAL A 338 12.82 2.06 18.50
C VAL A 338 11.87 3.07 19.15
N GLN A 339 12.29 3.70 20.25
CA GLN A 339 11.46 4.66 20.96
C GLN A 339 11.26 5.97 20.20
N ASN A 340 10.19 6.71 20.55
CA ASN A 340 9.85 8.04 20.03
C ASN A 340 9.57 8.08 18.52
N CYS A 341 9.15 6.95 17.95
CA CYS A 341 8.61 6.88 16.60
C CYS A 341 7.39 5.97 16.57
N CYS A 342 6.46 6.26 15.68
CA CYS A 342 5.30 5.42 15.38
C CYS A 342 4.97 5.52 13.90
N VAL A 343 3.96 4.79 13.45
CA VAL A 343 3.32 5.01 12.16
C VAL A 343 2.07 5.86 12.41
N MET A 344 1.90 6.90 11.60
CA MET A 344 0.73 7.76 11.59
C MET A 344 -0.02 7.54 10.29
N ASP A 345 -1.27 7.11 10.43
CA ASP A 345 -2.23 7.02 9.35
C ASP A 345 -3.21 8.17 9.44
N VAL A 346 -3.42 8.84 8.31
CA VAL A 346 -4.35 9.96 8.20
C VAL A 346 -5.27 9.71 7.03
N THR A 347 -6.58 9.76 7.29
CA THR A 347 -7.63 9.87 6.27
C THR A 347 -8.42 11.14 6.52
N LEU A 348 -8.27 12.13 5.64
CA LEU A 348 -9.08 13.33 5.63
C LEU A 348 -10.14 13.20 4.54
N LEU A 349 -11.40 13.30 4.93
CA LEU A 349 -12.56 13.35 4.04
C LEU A 349 -13.00 14.79 3.84
N ASP A 350 -13.46 15.11 2.62
CA ASP A 350 -14.14 16.37 2.33
C ASP A 350 -15.59 16.36 2.83
N GLU A 351 -16.30 17.47 2.58
CA GLU A 351 -17.71 17.66 2.92
C GLU A 351 -18.66 16.62 2.30
N ILE A 352 -18.25 15.97 1.20
CA ILE A 352 -19.03 14.95 0.49
C ILE A 352 -18.52 13.54 0.86
N GLU A 353 -17.81 13.43 1.98
CA GLU A 353 -17.24 12.19 2.52
C GLU A 353 -16.26 11.47 1.58
N LYS A 354 -15.68 12.18 0.59
CA LYS A 354 -14.66 11.62 -0.30
C LYS A 354 -13.27 11.77 0.30
N PRO A 355 -12.41 10.73 0.18
CA PRO A 355 -11.01 10.82 0.59
C PRO A 355 -10.27 11.95 -0.14
N PHE A 356 -9.94 13.01 0.60
CA PHE A 356 -9.30 14.22 0.11
C PHE A 356 -7.76 14.14 0.25
N TRP A 357 -7.27 13.72 1.42
CA TRP A 357 -5.85 13.54 1.72
C TRP A 357 -5.65 12.29 2.57
N CYS A 358 -4.85 11.35 2.07
CA CYS A 358 -4.63 10.06 2.69
C CYS A 358 -3.16 9.67 2.67
N PHE A 359 -2.60 9.33 3.83
CA PHE A 359 -1.25 8.76 3.89
C PHE A 359 -1.10 7.83 5.09
N SER A 360 -0.09 6.97 4.99
CA SER A 360 0.40 6.10 6.06
C SER A 360 1.91 6.23 6.05
N SER A 361 2.47 6.85 7.09
CA SER A 361 3.89 7.18 7.12
C SER A 361 4.45 7.06 8.53
N PRO A 362 5.72 6.64 8.65
CA PRO A 362 6.46 6.79 9.88
C PRO A 362 6.46 8.26 10.36
N PHE A 363 6.30 8.43 11.65
CA PHE A 363 6.19 9.70 12.34
C PHE A 363 7.16 9.70 13.53
N THR A 364 8.07 10.66 13.53
CA THR A 364 9.09 10.80 14.59
C THR A 364 8.69 11.93 15.54
N ILE A 365 8.90 11.67 16.83
CA ILE A 365 8.58 12.59 17.91
C ILE A 365 9.90 12.98 18.58
N TYR A 366 10.10 14.27 18.77
CA TYR A 366 11.32 14.82 19.37
C TYR A 366 10.99 15.52 20.68
N PRO A 367 11.81 15.35 21.73
CA PRO A 367 11.66 16.15 22.94
C PRO A 367 12.00 17.61 22.64
N VAL A 368 11.19 18.52 23.15
CA VAL A 368 11.41 19.96 23.04
C VAL A 368 12.28 20.40 24.21
N SER A 369 13.49 20.87 23.93
CA SER A 369 14.35 21.52 24.92
C SER A 369 13.71 22.87 25.28
N GLN A 370 13.10 22.98 26.46
CA GLN A 370 12.74 24.28 27.00
C GLN A 370 13.98 24.88 27.71
N PRO A 371 14.25 26.19 27.55
CA PRO A 371 15.16 26.87 28.47
C PRO A 371 14.60 26.73 29.89
N SER A 372 15.50 26.56 30.85
CA SER A 372 15.22 26.23 32.24
C SER A 372 14.42 27.32 32.96
N ASP A 373 13.10 27.34 32.75
CA ASP A 373 12.17 27.98 33.68
C ASP A 373 11.84 26.96 34.76
N HIS A 374 12.30 27.27 35.97
CA HIS A 374 12.31 26.45 37.19
C HIS A 374 10.92 26.12 37.76
N LEU A 375 9.89 25.90 36.94
CA LEU A 375 8.52 25.72 37.42
C LEU A 375 7.63 24.78 36.57
N ASN A 376 8.19 23.79 35.86
CA ASN A 376 7.39 22.71 35.28
C ASN A 376 7.84 21.37 35.85
N ASN A 377 7.26 21.02 37.00
CA ASN A 377 7.46 19.74 37.68
C ASN A 377 6.96 18.58 36.79
N GLY A 378 7.88 17.78 36.25
CA GLY A 378 7.59 16.46 35.67
C GLY A 378 6.86 16.42 34.31
N VAL A 379 6.75 17.56 33.62
CA VAL A 379 6.05 17.66 32.33
C VAL A 379 7.07 17.79 31.19
N LYS A 380 7.25 16.73 30.39
CA LYS A 380 8.14 16.76 29.22
C LYS A 380 7.35 17.02 27.96
N ASN A 381 7.76 18.03 27.20
CA ASN A 381 7.12 18.42 25.95
C ASN A 381 7.77 17.71 24.76
N PHE A 382 6.94 17.26 23.84
CA PHE A 382 7.35 16.56 22.64
C PHE A 382 6.65 17.14 21.41
N THR A 383 7.32 17.14 20.27
CA THR A 383 6.75 17.61 19.01
C THR A 383 7.14 16.70 17.87
N GLY A 384 6.21 16.48 16.94
CA GLY A 384 6.46 15.79 15.69
C GLY A 384 5.82 16.54 14.54
N SER A 385 6.41 16.42 13.36
CA SER A 385 5.86 16.99 12.13
C SER A 385 6.02 16.03 10.97
N TYR A 386 4.97 15.90 10.16
CA TYR A 386 4.99 15.22 8.87
C TYR A 386 4.74 16.25 7.76
N VAL A 387 5.39 16.06 6.62
CA VAL A 387 5.26 16.95 5.45
C VAL A 387 5.29 16.11 4.18
N ASP A 388 4.34 16.39 3.29
CA ASP A 388 4.31 15.88 1.92
C ASP A 388 3.89 17.03 0.96
N PRO A 389 3.79 16.77 -0.36
CA PRO A 389 3.37 17.81 -1.32
C PRO A 389 1.94 18.34 -1.10
N GLU A 390 1.05 17.56 -0.48
CA GLU A 390 -0.35 17.92 -0.26
C GLU A 390 -0.57 18.71 1.02
N GLY A 391 0.26 18.48 2.04
CA GLY A 391 0.12 19.16 3.33
C GLY A 391 1.20 18.83 4.35
N ARG A 392 0.99 19.33 5.57
CA ARG A 392 1.79 19.02 6.75
C ARG A 392 0.92 18.77 7.96
N VAL A 393 1.34 17.85 8.82
CA VAL A 393 0.71 17.57 10.11
C VAL A 393 1.66 18.00 11.21
N GLN A 394 1.15 18.71 12.22
CA GLN A 394 1.89 19.06 13.42
C GLN A 394 1.20 18.47 14.65
N LEU A 395 1.98 17.70 15.41
CA LEU A 395 1.55 17.07 16.66
C LEU A 395 2.39 17.62 17.81
N LYS A 396 1.74 17.97 18.92
CA LYS A 396 2.40 18.22 20.20
C LYS A 396 1.86 17.28 21.25
N LEU A 397 2.80 16.71 21.98
CA LEU A 397 2.59 15.70 22.99
C LEU A 397 3.19 16.18 24.31
N ILE A 398 2.57 15.78 25.40
CA ILE A 398 3.07 16.01 26.74
C ILE A 398 3.15 14.67 27.45
N TRP A 399 4.30 14.38 28.04
CA TRP A 399 4.45 13.26 28.98
C TRP A 399 4.11 13.73 30.39
N MET A 400 3.18 13.04 31.05
CA MET A 400 2.86 13.27 32.45
C MET A 400 3.46 12.17 33.32
N ASP A 401 4.43 12.53 34.16
CA ASP A 401 5.07 11.58 35.08
C ASP A 401 4.09 10.94 36.07
N MET A 402 2.99 11.63 36.45
CA MET A 402 2.01 11.11 37.41
C MET A 402 1.15 9.95 36.89
N THR A 403 0.82 9.96 35.60
CA THR A 403 -0.02 8.93 34.97
C THR A 403 0.79 7.97 34.10
N GLU A 404 2.08 8.23 33.90
CA GLU A 404 2.97 7.48 32.99
C GLU A 404 2.40 7.36 31.57
N GLU A 405 1.71 8.41 31.11
CA GLU A 405 1.03 8.45 29.81
C GLU A 405 1.42 9.69 29.01
N PHE A 406 1.38 9.55 27.68
CA PHE A 406 1.46 10.67 26.75
C PHE A 406 0.07 11.27 26.52
N TYR A 407 -0.03 12.59 26.48
CA TYR A 407 -1.23 13.32 26.08
C TYR A 407 -1.00 14.12 24.81
N ILE A 408 -1.91 13.99 23.85
CA ILE A 408 -1.98 14.88 22.70
C ILE A 408 -2.64 16.16 23.12
N VAL A 409 -1.85 17.23 23.18
CA VAL A 409 -2.33 18.55 23.57
C VAL A 409 -2.62 19.44 22.38
N ASN A 410 -2.03 19.15 21.21
CA ASN A 410 -2.28 19.93 20.01
C ASN A 410 -2.09 19.10 18.74
N LEU A 411 -3.09 19.11 17.87
CA LEU A 411 -3.06 18.46 16.56
C LEU A 411 -3.58 19.45 15.52
N VAL A 412 -2.73 19.79 14.55
CA VAL A 412 -3.03 20.78 13.51
C VAL A 412 -2.62 20.23 12.15
N LEU A 413 -3.55 20.26 11.22
CA LEU A 413 -3.33 19.94 9.81
C LEU A 413 -3.16 21.26 9.04
N TYR A 414 -2.22 21.29 8.11
CA TYR A 414 -2.07 22.38 7.16
C TYR A 414 -2.11 21.79 5.76
N ILE A 415 -3.12 22.18 5.00
CA ILE A 415 -3.37 21.65 3.66
C ILE A 415 -2.89 22.68 2.65
N SER A 416 -2.19 22.27 1.61
CA SER A 416 -1.77 23.15 0.52
C SER A 416 -2.99 23.75 -0.17
N ILE A 417 -3.04 25.07 -0.32
CA ILE A 417 -4.11 25.74 -1.08
C ILE A 417 -4.18 25.20 -2.51
N LYS A 418 -3.03 24.84 -3.10
CA LYS A 418 -2.99 24.23 -4.44
C LYS A 418 -3.84 22.97 -4.52
N LYS A 419 -3.84 22.14 -3.48
CA LYS A 419 -4.65 20.92 -3.38
C LYS A 419 -6.14 21.27 -3.25
N VAL A 420 -6.47 22.23 -2.38
CA VAL A 420 -7.86 22.70 -2.17
C VAL A 420 -8.43 23.25 -3.48
N ASN A 421 -7.73 24.18 -4.13
CA ASN A 421 -8.12 24.80 -5.39
C ASN A 421 -8.27 23.75 -6.51
N TRP A 422 -7.36 22.77 -6.58
CA TRP A 422 -7.46 21.67 -7.55
C TRP A 422 -8.66 20.73 -7.28
N TRP A 423 -8.98 20.48 -6.01
CA TRP A 423 -10.05 19.54 -5.63
C TRP A 423 -11.46 20.13 -5.79
N PHE A 424 -11.62 21.40 -5.43
CA PHE A 424 -12.92 22.09 -5.44
C PHE A 424 -13.08 23.05 -6.63
N GLY A 425 -12.07 23.18 -7.50
CA GLY A 425 -12.11 24.13 -8.63
C GLY A 425 -12.15 25.59 -8.18
N THR A 426 -11.71 25.88 -6.96
CA THR A 426 -11.71 27.23 -6.36
C THR A 426 -10.40 27.97 -6.63
N ASN A 427 -10.34 29.25 -6.24
CA ASN A 427 -9.15 30.08 -6.33
C ASN A 427 -8.95 30.90 -5.04
N TYR A 428 -8.64 30.18 -3.95
CA TYR A 428 -8.32 30.77 -2.64
C TYR A 428 -6.92 31.36 -2.55
#